data_AF-A0AA39KTY2-F1
#
_entry.id   AF-A0AA39KTY2-F1
#
_cell.length_a   1.000
_cell.length_b   1.000
_cell.length_c   1.000
_cell.angle_alpha   90.00
_cell.angle_beta   90.00
_cell.angle_gamma   90.00
#
_symmetry.space_group_name_H-M   'P 1'
#
loop_
_entity.id
_entity.type
_entity.pdbx_description
1 polymer ?
#
loop_
_entity_poly.entity_id
_entity_poly.type
_entity_poly.pdbx_seq_one_letter_code
_entity_poly.pdbx_strand_id
1 'polypeptide(L)'
;MRNESNILEKIPEPTKKSKSDMKYCTTMNRWFLIPIGLWPIDSDAKIFEKIFSETRIVICYLLILFLLVPCALHTFINEKNPRLKMKMIGPLSFCLMAISKYCFLVRRRNEIRKCFDHVFIDWRRVNLPTDREIMLANAKLGRFIASLCAVFMYSGGFFYHTIMPISAGSYITASNITVRPLTYPVYDPLFPAKNSPSYEIVFVTQWCSGFVMYSITIGTCSLAGVFVLHACGQLTIVMNRLENSVTSSKKSSDDMFENRLSEIVELHLRTLGFIFRVERILNEVCLIEFVGCTLNICFLGYYFMTEFERADTIATVTYCVLLVSFTFNIFIFCYIGETLTQQGKKVGSTAYMIEWYKLPGKDARGLILLLAMTNYPCSITAGKMAELSYSSFCGVLKTAMGYLNLLRTVVL
;
A
#
# COMPACT_ATOMS: atom_id res chain seq x y z
N MET A 1 -5.34 -7.82 -35.54
CA MET A 1 -6.18 -6.60 -35.43
C MET A 1 -7.59 -6.84 -35.99
N ARG A 2 -8.30 -7.83 -35.47
CA ARG A 2 -9.75 -8.04 -35.69
C ARG A 2 -10.26 -8.70 -34.41
N ASN A 3 -11.29 -8.12 -33.79
CA ASN A 3 -11.96 -8.51 -32.53
C ASN A 3 -11.64 -7.79 -31.20
N GLU A 4 -11.14 -6.54 -31.20
CA GLU A 4 -11.37 -5.67 -30.02
C GLU A 4 -12.74 -4.95 -30.09
N SER A 5 -13.38 -4.93 -31.26
CA SER A 5 -14.65 -4.23 -31.49
C SER A 5 -15.91 -5.01 -31.07
N ASN A 6 -15.81 -6.33 -30.82
CA ASN A 6 -16.95 -7.18 -30.42
C ASN A 6 -17.00 -7.50 -28.92
N ILE A 7 -15.99 -7.09 -28.12
CA ILE A 7 -15.96 -7.27 -26.66
C ILE A 7 -16.44 -6.01 -25.91
N LEU A 8 -16.83 -4.96 -26.65
CA LEU A 8 -17.70 -3.88 -26.16
C LEU A 8 -19.16 -4.32 -26.03
N GLU A 9 -19.38 -5.60 -25.71
CA GLU A 9 -20.67 -6.13 -25.33
C GLU A 9 -21.09 -5.46 -24.01
N LYS A 10 -22.00 -4.49 -24.14
CA LYS A 10 -22.79 -3.79 -23.12
C LYS A 10 -22.14 -3.75 -21.73
N ILE A 11 -21.24 -2.79 -21.50
CA ILE A 11 -21.00 -2.34 -20.11
C ILE A 11 -22.32 -1.73 -19.63
N PRO A 12 -23.01 -2.33 -18.65
CA PRO A 12 -24.30 -1.80 -18.21
C PRO A 12 -24.11 -0.41 -17.60
N GLU A 13 -25.06 0.48 -17.89
CA GLU A 13 -25.13 1.80 -17.25
C GLU A 13 -25.16 1.62 -15.72
N PRO A 14 -24.32 2.35 -14.97
CA PRO A 14 -24.22 2.17 -13.53
C PRO A 14 -25.54 2.50 -12.83
N THR A 15 -26.16 1.49 -12.22
CA THR A 15 -27.34 1.66 -11.37
C THR A 15 -27.04 2.57 -10.17
N LYS A 16 -28.06 3.21 -9.59
CA LYS A 16 -27.90 4.06 -8.39
C LYS A 16 -27.21 3.30 -7.24
N LYS A 17 -27.53 2.01 -7.09
CA LYS A 17 -26.95 1.11 -6.09
C LYS A 17 -25.46 0.84 -6.38
N SER A 18 -25.12 0.49 -7.62
CA SER A 18 -23.74 0.29 -8.05
C SER A 18 -22.87 1.55 -7.86
N LYS A 19 -23.40 2.74 -8.18
CA LYS A 19 -22.71 4.03 -7.92
C LYS A 19 -22.41 4.24 -6.43
N SER A 20 -23.37 3.90 -5.56
CA SER A 20 -23.21 4.00 -4.11
C SER A 20 -22.13 3.05 -3.60
N ASP A 21 -22.13 1.80 -4.06
CA ASP A 21 -21.15 0.80 -3.64
C ASP A 21 -19.73 1.15 -4.11
N MET A 22 -19.62 1.64 -5.35
CA MET A 22 -18.38 2.10 -5.93
C MET A 22 -17.79 3.29 -5.16
N LYS A 23 -18.64 4.26 -4.77
CA LYS A 23 -18.25 5.37 -3.90
C LYS A 23 -17.82 4.87 -2.53
N TYR A 24 -18.58 3.96 -1.93
CA TYR A 24 -18.27 3.36 -0.62
C TYR A 24 -16.89 2.69 -0.62
N CYS A 25 -16.62 1.84 -1.61
CA CYS A 25 -15.36 1.10 -1.75
C CYS A 25 -14.15 2.03 -1.91
N THR A 26 -14.31 3.14 -2.64
CA THR A 26 -13.18 4.02 -2.99
C THR A 26 -13.01 5.24 -2.09
N THR A 27 -13.95 5.54 -1.19
CA THR A 27 -13.92 6.79 -0.39
C THR A 27 -12.60 6.99 0.35
N MET A 28 -12.06 5.96 1.00
CA MET A 28 -10.79 6.07 1.73
C MET A 28 -9.60 6.27 0.78
N ASN A 29 -9.56 5.53 -0.33
CA ASN A 29 -8.56 5.74 -1.37
C ASN A 29 -8.58 7.18 -1.90
N ARG A 30 -9.76 7.77 -2.08
CA ARG A 30 -9.87 9.19 -2.48
C ARG A 30 -9.24 10.11 -1.45
N TRP A 31 -9.50 9.89 -0.16
CA TRP A 31 -8.99 10.74 0.92
C TRP A 31 -7.46 10.72 0.98
N PHE A 32 -6.82 9.58 0.70
CA PHE A 32 -5.35 9.46 0.75
C PHE A 32 -4.66 9.81 -0.58
N LEU A 33 -5.27 9.48 -1.72
CA LEU A 33 -4.64 9.65 -3.04
C LEU A 33 -4.88 11.03 -3.67
N ILE A 34 -5.99 11.72 -3.33
CA ILE A 34 -6.26 13.07 -3.87
C ILE A 34 -5.22 14.09 -3.40
N PRO A 35 -4.89 14.20 -2.08
CA PRO A 35 -3.92 15.19 -1.61
C PRO A 35 -2.54 15.03 -2.26
N ILE A 36 -2.12 13.79 -2.50
CA ILE A 36 -0.83 13.46 -3.12
C ILE A 36 -0.88 13.41 -4.65
N GLY A 37 -2.00 13.77 -5.27
CA GLY A 37 -2.14 13.86 -6.74
C GLY A 37 -2.16 12.53 -7.49
N LEU A 38 -2.34 11.40 -6.79
CA LEU A 38 -2.36 10.05 -7.39
C LEU A 38 -3.76 9.52 -7.73
N TRP A 39 -4.83 10.20 -7.27
CA TRP A 39 -6.18 9.77 -7.59
C TRP A 39 -6.43 9.82 -9.11
N PRO A 40 -6.98 8.75 -9.73
CA PRO A 40 -7.24 8.73 -11.16
C PRO A 40 -8.22 9.83 -11.57
N ILE A 41 -7.82 10.57 -12.60
CA ILE A 41 -8.62 11.61 -13.23
C ILE A 41 -9.20 11.04 -14.52
N ASP A 42 -10.48 11.32 -14.78
CA ASP A 42 -11.15 10.89 -15.99
C ASP A 42 -10.48 11.45 -17.26
N SER A 43 -10.57 10.73 -18.38
CA SER A 43 -9.94 11.14 -19.64
C SER A 43 -10.52 12.46 -20.15
N ASP A 44 -11.82 12.63 -19.93
CA ASP A 44 -12.62 13.78 -20.34
C ASP A 44 -12.59 14.92 -19.32
N ALA A 45 -11.77 14.81 -18.27
CA ALA A 45 -11.61 15.86 -17.28
C ALA A 45 -11.05 17.14 -17.92
N LYS A 46 -11.49 18.27 -17.38
CA LYS A 46 -11.07 19.61 -17.80
C LYS A 46 -9.55 19.75 -17.67
N ILE A 47 -8.94 20.51 -18.59
CA ILE A 47 -7.50 20.80 -18.58
C ILE A 47 -7.03 21.33 -17.21
N PHE A 48 -7.85 22.17 -16.59
CA PHE A 48 -7.58 22.71 -15.25
C PHE A 48 -7.40 21.62 -14.17
N GLU A 49 -8.20 20.54 -14.21
CA GLU A 49 -8.08 19.44 -13.24
C GLU A 49 -6.79 18.64 -13.43
N LYS A 50 -6.38 18.45 -14.69
CA LYS A 50 -5.11 17.80 -15.04
C LYS A 50 -3.93 18.63 -14.55
N ILE A 51 -3.91 19.93 -14.83
CA ILE A 51 -2.88 20.86 -14.35
C ILE A 51 -2.82 20.84 -12.82
N PHE A 52 -3.97 20.97 -12.14
CA PHE A 52 -4.01 20.98 -10.68
C PHE A 52 -3.45 19.69 -10.06
N SER A 53 -3.62 18.53 -10.71
CA SER A 53 -3.02 17.29 -10.23
C SER A 53 -1.51 17.22 -10.44
N GLU A 54 -1.01 17.63 -11.60
CA GLU A 54 0.43 17.68 -11.86
C GLU A 54 1.11 18.68 -10.90
N THR A 55 0.47 19.81 -10.61
CA THR A 55 0.95 20.78 -9.61
C THR A 55 1.05 20.15 -8.21
N ARG A 56 0.05 19.37 -7.77
CA ARG A 56 0.14 18.65 -6.48
C ARG A 56 1.31 17.67 -6.44
N ILE A 57 1.58 16.98 -7.56
CA ILE A 57 2.71 16.04 -7.65
C ILE A 57 4.04 16.78 -7.47
N VAL A 58 4.21 17.90 -8.16
CA VAL A 58 5.41 18.75 -8.04
C VAL A 58 5.58 19.25 -6.60
N ILE A 59 4.50 19.74 -5.98
CA ILE A 59 4.53 20.19 -4.57
C ILE A 59 4.96 19.05 -3.64
N CYS A 60 4.45 17.83 -3.82
CA CYS A 60 4.84 16.69 -3.00
C CYS A 60 6.34 16.38 -3.13
N TYR A 61 6.90 16.41 -4.34
CA TYR A 61 8.35 16.24 -4.52
C TYR A 61 9.15 17.36 -3.83
N LEU A 62 8.74 18.61 -4.01
CA LEU A 62 9.43 19.75 -3.40
C LEU A 62 9.42 19.66 -1.87
N LEU A 63 8.31 19.25 -1.25
CA LEU A 63 8.21 19.06 0.20
C LEU A 63 9.16 17.95 0.69
N ILE A 64 9.15 16.78 0.04
CA ILE A 64 10.05 15.68 0.43
C ILE A 64 11.52 16.06 0.23
N LEU A 65 11.87 16.74 -0.87
CA LEU A 65 13.24 17.20 -1.13
C LEU A 65 13.68 18.29 -0.16
N PHE A 66 12.78 19.21 0.22
CA PHE A 66 13.03 20.23 1.24
C PHE A 66 13.38 19.62 2.59
N LEU A 67 12.84 18.44 2.91
CA LEU A 67 13.15 17.75 4.15
C LEU A 67 14.40 16.87 4.00
N LEU A 68 14.57 16.17 2.88
CA LEU A 68 15.70 15.27 2.63
C LEU A 68 17.04 16.02 2.46
N VAL A 69 17.10 17.04 1.61
CA VAL A 69 18.36 17.67 1.20
C VAL A 69 19.04 18.41 2.36
N PRO A 70 18.37 19.33 3.08
CA PRO A 70 19.00 20.04 4.19
C PRO A 70 19.34 19.11 5.35
N CYS A 71 18.51 18.10 5.62
CA CYS A 71 18.78 17.10 6.64
C CYS A 71 20.03 16.26 6.31
N ALA A 72 20.16 15.82 5.05
CA ALA A 72 21.32 15.07 4.60
C ALA A 72 22.59 15.92 4.68
N LEU A 73 22.55 17.17 4.19
CA LEU A 73 23.68 18.09 4.26
C LEU A 73 24.10 18.34 5.72
N HIS A 74 23.15 18.60 6.62
CA HIS A 74 23.43 18.79 8.04
C HIS A 74 24.11 17.55 8.65
N THR A 75 23.56 16.36 8.39
CA THR A 75 24.03 15.09 8.96
C THR A 75 25.43 14.71 8.47
N PHE A 76 25.71 14.88 7.18
CA PHE A 76 26.97 14.43 6.60
C PHE A 76 28.09 15.48 6.69
N ILE A 77 27.78 16.77 6.57
CA ILE A 77 28.76 17.86 6.51
C ILE A 77 29.01 18.49 7.89
N ASN A 78 27.94 18.90 8.59
CA ASN A 78 28.08 19.71 9.81
C ASN A 78 28.23 18.88 11.07
N GLU A 79 27.43 17.83 11.20
CA GLU A 79 27.46 17.00 12.40
C GLU A 79 28.79 16.26 12.48
N LYS A 80 29.45 16.29 13.64
CA LYS A 80 30.70 15.55 13.89
C LYS A 80 30.48 14.40 14.86
N ASN A 81 29.41 14.45 15.66
CA ASN A 81 29.12 13.43 16.63
C ASN A 81 28.54 12.18 15.94
N PRO A 82 29.23 11.02 16.00
CA PRO A 82 28.76 9.80 15.32
C PRO A 82 27.41 9.32 15.85
N ARG A 83 27.08 9.56 17.12
CA ARG A 83 25.80 9.18 17.72
C ARG A 83 24.64 10.00 17.14
N LEU A 84 24.84 11.31 16.95
CA LEU A 84 23.84 12.19 16.34
C LEU A 84 23.67 11.88 14.84
N LYS A 85 24.76 11.58 14.12
CA LYS A 85 24.69 11.10 12.74
C LYS A 85 23.83 9.84 12.63
N MET A 86 24.10 8.87 13.49
CA MET A 86 23.36 7.61 13.49
C MET A 86 21.87 7.81 13.81
N LYS A 87 21.50 8.78 14.67
CA LYS A 87 20.11 9.14 14.96
C LYS A 87 19.35 9.69 13.74
N MET A 88 20.06 10.23 12.76
CA MET A 88 19.47 10.79 11.53
C MET A 88 19.38 9.78 10.36
N ILE A 89 20.05 8.62 10.44
CA ILE A 89 20.01 7.63 9.37
C ILE A 89 18.60 7.06 9.18
N GLY A 90 17.87 6.74 10.26
CA GLY A 90 16.48 6.26 10.19
C GLY A 90 15.54 7.26 9.49
N PRO A 91 15.47 8.52 9.93
CA PRO A 91 14.69 9.56 9.26
C PRO A 91 15.06 9.77 7.78
N LEU A 92 16.35 9.80 7.44
CA LEU A 92 16.81 9.89 6.05
C LEU A 92 16.39 8.67 5.21
N SER A 93 16.51 7.47 5.78
CA SER A 93 16.03 6.22 5.18
C SER A 93 14.53 6.28 4.90
N PHE A 94 13.72 6.81 5.83
CA PHE A 94 12.28 6.99 5.61
C PHE A 94 11.97 7.97 4.46
N CYS A 95 12.73 9.05 4.34
CA CYS A 95 12.59 10.02 3.24
C CYS A 95 12.91 9.38 1.88
N LEU A 96 14.02 8.64 1.82
CA LEU A 96 14.43 7.89 0.63
C LEU A 96 13.41 6.82 0.25
N MET A 97 12.83 6.14 1.24
CA MET A 97 11.73 5.21 1.03
C MET A 97 10.50 5.92 0.45
N ALA A 98 10.07 7.04 1.04
CA ALA A 98 8.90 7.78 0.60
C ALA A 98 9.05 8.32 -0.83
N ILE A 99 10.18 8.97 -1.16
CA ILE A 99 10.41 9.50 -2.50
C ILE A 99 10.50 8.39 -3.54
N SER A 100 11.14 7.26 -3.21
CA SER A 100 11.24 6.11 -4.12
C SER A 100 9.87 5.52 -4.41
N LYS A 101 9.05 5.24 -3.37
CA LYS A 101 7.67 4.75 -3.55
C LYS A 101 6.85 5.71 -4.39
N TYR A 102 6.96 7.00 -4.11
CA TYR A 102 6.22 8.04 -4.83
C TYR A 102 6.59 8.07 -6.32
N CYS A 103 7.88 7.99 -6.66
CA CYS A 103 8.36 7.87 -8.03
C CYS A 103 7.73 6.69 -8.77
N PHE A 104 7.71 5.50 -8.16
CA PHE A 104 7.10 4.32 -8.78
C PHE A 104 5.58 4.48 -8.96
N LEU A 105 4.87 4.98 -7.95
CA LEU A 105 3.42 5.19 -8.02
C LEU A 105 3.04 6.23 -9.08
N VAL A 106 3.73 7.37 -9.14
CA VAL A 106 3.50 8.41 -10.16
C VAL A 106 3.76 7.85 -11.56
N ARG A 107 4.83 7.09 -11.75
CA ARG A 107 5.16 6.45 -13.03
C ARG A 107 4.14 5.38 -13.44
N ARG A 108 3.49 4.73 -12.48
CA ARG A 108 2.43 3.72 -12.71
C ARG A 108 1.01 4.28 -12.61
N ARG A 109 0.82 5.61 -12.53
CA ARG A 109 -0.51 6.24 -12.34
C ARG A 109 -1.58 5.77 -13.33
N ASN A 110 -1.19 5.57 -14.60
CA ASN A 110 -2.10 5.15 -15.66
C ASN A 110 -2.55 3.69 -15.47
N GLU A 111 -1.66 2.83 -14.96
CA GLU A 111 -1.98 1.45 -14.63
C GLU A 111 -2.88 1.37 -13.39
N ILE A 112 -2.61 2.21 -12.38
CA ILE A 112 -3.50 2.37 -11.21
C ILE A 112 -4.90 2.78 -11.65
N ARG A 113 -5.01 3.73 -12.60
CA ARG A 113 -6.30 4.13 -13.18
C ARG A 113 -7.01 2.95 -13.85
N LYS A 114 -6.33 2.20 -14.71
CA LYS A 114 -6.90 1.00 -15.36
C LYS A 114 -7.38 -0.04 -14.34
N CYS A 115 -6.69 -0.18 -13.21
CA CYS A 115 -7.13 -1.06 -12.13
C CYS A 115 -8.42 -0.56 -11.46
N PHE A 116 -8.56 0.75 -11.21
CA PHE A 116 -9.83 1.31 -10.73
C PHE A 116 -10.96 1.13 -11.75
N ASP A 117 -10.69 1.38 -13.03
CA ASP A 117 -11.67 1.17 -14.11
C ASP A 117 -12.14 -0.30 -14.13
N HIS A 118 -11.22 -1.25 -13.94
CA HIS A 118 -11.53 -2.67 -13.84
C HIS A 118 -12.48 -2.97 -12.66
N VAL A 119 -12.15 -2.46 -11.47
CA VAL A 119 -12.99 -2.60 -10.27
C VAL A 119 -14.38 -1.99 -10.50
N PHE A 120 -14.44 -0.83 -11.15
CA PHE A 120 -15.69 -0.14 -11.46
C PHE A 120 -16.56 -0.93 -12.43
N ILE A 121 -15.96 -1.52 -13.46
CA ILE A 121 -16.68 -2.39 -14.39
C ILE A 121 -17.25 -3.60 -13.65
N ASP A 122 -16.49 -4.21 -12.73
CA ASP A 122 -16.98 -5.35 -11.94
C ASP A 122 -18.19 -4.96 -11.07
N TRP A 123 -18.13 -3.82 -10.38
CA TRP A 123 -19.27 -3.29 -9.63
C TRP A 123 -20.51 -2.99 -10.50
N ARG A 124 -20.32 -2.69 -11.79
CA ARG A 124 -21.43 -2.49 -12.74
C ARG A 124 -22.03 -3.80 -13.23
N ARG A 125 -21.21 -4.84 -13.39
CA ARG A 125 -21.63 -6.16 -13.90
C ARG A 125 -22.33 -7.02 -12.85
N VAL A 126 -22.19 -6.70 -11.56
CA VAL A 126 -22.77 -7.49 -10.47
C VAL A 126 -24.28 -7.31 -10.39
N ASN A 127 -25.00 -8.36 -10.74
CA ASN A 127 -26.46 -8.44 -10.65
C ASN A 127 -26.95 -9.33 -9.51
N LEU A 128 -26.17 -10.36 -9.14
CA LEU A 128 -26.54 -11.30 -8.09
C LEU A 128 -26.32 -10.70 -6.69
N PRO A 129 -27.30 -10.80 -5.77
CA PRO A 129 -27.17 -10.27 -4.41
C PRO A 129 -26.04 -10.94 -3.63
N THR A 130 -25.83 -12.24 -3.82
CA THR A 130 -24.74 -13.03 -3.21
C THR A 130 -23.37 -12.51 -3.62
N ASP A 131 -23.15 -12.26 -4.91
CA ASP A 131 -21.88 -11.76 -5.44
C ASP A 131 -21.60 -10.36 -4.91
N ARG A 132 -22.64 -9.53 -4.81
CA ARG A 132 -22.55 -8.19 -4.22
C ARG A 132 -22.15 -8.23 -2.75
N GLU A 133 -22.72 -9.14 -1.97
CA GLU A 133 -22.38 -9.31 -0.55
C GLU A 133 -20.91 -9.71 -0.36
N ILE A 134 -20.41 -10.62 -1.19
CA ILE A 134 -18.99 -11.03 -1.20
C ILE A 134 -18.09 -9.83 -1.51
N MET A 135 -18.42 -9.05 -2.54
CA MET A 135 -17.65 -7.85 -2.90
C MET A 135 -17.68 -6.78 -1.81
N LEU A 136 -18.84 -6.57 -1.17
CA LEU A 136 -18.96 -5.63 -0.06
C LEU A 136 -18.18 -6.08 1.18
N ALA A 137 -18.17 -7.37 1.50
CA ALA A 137 -17.40 -7.91 2.62
C ALA A 137 -15.90 -7.66 2.42
N ASN A 138 -15.38 -7.93 1.21
CA ASN A 138 -13.98 -7.65 0.86
C ASN A 138 -13.67 -6.15 0.84
N ALA A 139 -14.58 -5.32 0.31
CA ALA A 139 -14.42 -3.87 0.34
C ALA A 139 -14.41 -3.32 1.78
N LYS A 140 -15.24 -3.87 2.68
CA LYS A 140 -15.26 -3.50 4.11
C LYS A 140 -13.93 -3.87 4.78
N LEU A 141 -13.39 -5.06 4.51
CA LEU A 141 -12.09 -5.48 5.00
C LEU A 141 -10.96 -4.56 4.49
N GLY A 142 -10.95 -4.23 3.20
CA GLY A 142 -9.94 -3.33 2.63
C GLY A 142 -9.99 -1.92 3.23
N ARG A 143 -11.19 -1.41 3.49
CA ARG A 143 -11.39 -0.15 4.20
C ARG A 143 -10.90 -0.22 5.65
N PHE A 144 -11.19 -1.30 6.36
CA PHE A 144 -10.73 -1.51 7.71
C PHE A 144 -9.19 -1.51 7.78
N ILE A 145 -8.53 -2.24 6.89
CA ILE A 145 -7.07 -2.28 6.78
C ILE A 145 -6.48 -0.89 6.46
N ALA A 146 -7.05 -0.18 5.49
CA ALA A 146 -6.61 1.18 5.15
C ALA A 146 -6.77 2.15 6.34
N SER A 147 -7.84 1.99 7.13
CA SER A 147 -8.09 2.79 8.34
C SER A 147 -7.06 2.50 9.42
N LEU A 148 -6.77 1.23 9.69
CA LEU A 148 -5.73 0.84 10.64
C LEU A 148 -4.37 1.40 10.24
N CYS A 149 -4.01 1.26 8.95
CA CYS A 149 -2.76 1.82 8.43
C CYS A 149 -2.70 3.34 8.63
N ALA A 150 -3.80 4.06 8.37
CA ALA A 150 -3.87 5.50 8.58
C ALA A 150 -3.72 5.89 10.05
N VAL A 151 -4.39 5.19 10.97
CA VAL A 151 -4.30 5.45 12.41
C VAL A 151 -2.88 5.27 12.91
N PHE A 152 -2.22 4.16 12.58
CA PHE A 152 -0.84 3.91 13.03
C PHE A 152 0.14 4.91 12.41
N MET A 153 0.13 5.08 11.08
CA MET A 153 1.11 5.95 10.43
C MET A 153 0.95 7.43 10.81
N TYR A 154 -0.28 7.96 10.87
CA TYR A 154 -0.48 9.36 11.29
C TYR A 154 -0.24 9.57 12.78
N SER A 155 -0.57 8.61 13.65
CA SER A 155 -0.24 8.75 15.07
C SER A 155 1.27 8.79 15.28
N GLY A 156 2.03 7.85 14.69
CA GLY A 156 3.49 7.88 14.73
C GLY A 156 4.07 9.19 14.17
N GLY A 157 3.52 9.67 13.04
CA GLY A 157 3.91 10.95 12.46
C GLY A 157 3.62 12.16 13.34
N PHE A 158 2.48 12.17 14.02
CA PHE A 158 2.11 13.24 14.95
C PHE A 158 3.04 13.27 16.16
N PHE A 159 3.33 12.11 16.77
CA PHE A 159 4.28 12.03 17.87
C PHE A 159 5.68 12.52 17.45
N TYR A 160 6.15 12.08 16.28
CA TYR A 160 7.47 12.45 15.79
C TYR A 160 7.58 13.93 15.39
N HIS A 161 6.69 14.44 14.53
CA HIS A 161 6.81 15.81 14.01
C HIS A 161 6.25 16.90 14.93
N THR A 162 5.42 16.55 15.93
CA THR A 162 4.74 17.54 16.78
C THR A 162 5.13 17.38 18.25
N ILE A 163 4.84 16.24 18.87
CA ILE A 163 5.03 16.04 20.32
C ILE A 163 6.51 16.13 20.69
N MET A 164 7.38 15.38 20.01
CA MET A 164 8.82 15.33 20.29
C MET A 164 9.52 16.71 20.24
N PRO A 165 9.40 17.53 19.17
CA PRO A 165 10.10 18.81 19.12
C PRO A 165 9.51 19.86 20.08
N ILE A 166 8.19 19.87 20.30
CA ILE A 166 7.56 20.83 21.21
C ILE A 166 7.94 20.53 22.66
N SER A 167 7.95 19.25 23.04
CA SER A 167 8.27 18.84 24.40
C SER A 167 9.75 18.97 24.77
N ALA A 168 10.66 18.90 23.80
CA ALA A 168 12.08 19.12 24.03
C ALA A 168 12.42 20.55 24.50
N GLY A 169 11.48 21.52 24.36
CA GLY A 169 11.63 22.89 24.85
C GLY A 169 12.72 23.68 24.11
N SER A 170 13.00 24.90 24.56
CA SER A 170 14.10 25.72 24.03
C SER A 170 15.31 25.69 24.98
N TYR A 171 16.52 25.65 24.42
CA TYR A 171 17.76 25.82 25.19
C TYR A 171 18.60 26.97 24.64
N ILE A 172 19.42 27.59 25.49
CA ILE A 172 20.28 28.72 25.12
C ILE A 172 21.67 28.17 24.81
N THR A 173 22.19 28.47 23.62
CA THR A 173 23.56 28.11 23.23
C THR A 173 24.58 29.06 23.88
N ALA A 174 25.85 28.64 24.00
CA ALA A 174 26.95 29.47 24.52
C ALA A 174 27.11 30.85 23.83
N SER A 175 26.53 31.03 22.64
CA SER A 175 26.45 32.29 21.90
C SER A 175 25.21 33.15 22.22
N ASN A 176 24.50 32.89 23.32
CA ASN A 176 23.24 33.57 23.73
C ASN A 176 22.11 33.50 22.69
N ILE A 177 22.03 32.41 21.92
CA ILE A 177 20.95 32.16 20.95
C ILE A 177 20.01 31.10 21.52
N THR A 178 18.72 31.43 21.60
CA THR A 178 17.65 30.49 21.95
C THR A 178 17.39 29.56 20.77
N VAL A 179 17.73 28.28 20.92
CA VAL A 179 17.53 27.25 19.90
C VAL A 179 16.29 26.43 20.26
N ARG A 180 15.39 26.31 19.28
CA ARG A 180 14.23 25.42 19.33
C ARG A 180 14.53 24.17 18.48
N PRO A 181 14.45 22.96 19.03
CA PRO A 181 14.84 21.74 18.33
C PRO A 181 13.81 21.38 17.25
N LEU A 182 14.32 21.06 16.06
CA LEU A 182 13.56 20.47 14.96
C LEU A 182 13.87 18.97 14.90
N THR A 183 12.89 18.16 14.49
CA THR A 183 13.09 16.71 14.33
C THR A 183 14.00 16.39 13.16
N TYR A 184 13.91 17.18 12.09
CA TYR A 184 14.89 17.18 11.01
C TYR A 184 15.78 18.42 11.16
N PRO A 185 17.07 18.25 11.49
CA PRO A 185 17.98 19.37 11.57
C PRO A 185 18.20 19.95 10.17
N VAL A 186 18.26 21.28 10.08
CA VAL A 186 18.44 21.99 8.82
C VAL A 186 19.90 22.43 8.69
N TYR A 187 20.42 22.36 7.47
CA TYR A 187 21.76 22.88 7.18
C TYR A 187 21.73 24.41 7.22
N ASP A 188 22.24 24.99 8.31
CA ASP A 188 22.19 26.44 8.59
C ASP A 188 22.60 27.33 7.40
N PRO A 189 23.67 27.03 6.62
CA PRO A 189 24.05 27.86 5.48
C PRO A 189 23.03 27.88 4.32
N LEU A 190 22.21 26.84 4.19
CA LEU A 190 21.16 26.78 3.16
C LEU A 190 19.88 27.46 3.64
N PHE A 191 19.55 27.31 4.92
CA PHE A 191 18.40 27.99 5.51
C PHE A 191 18.61 28.26 7.01
N PRO A 192 18.80 29.52 7.43
CA PRO A 192 18.97 29.87 8.84
C PRO A 192 17.62 29.78 9.57
N ALA A 193 17.32 28.61 10.14
CA ALA A 193 16.04 28.28 10.75
C ALA A 193 15.96 28.58 12.27
N LYS A 194 16.90 29.37 12.82
CA LYS A 194 17.02 29.58 14.29
C LYS A 194 16.11 30.68 14.83
N ASN A 195 15.86 31.71 14.02
CA ASN A 195 15.10 32.89 14.44
C ASN A 195 13.63 32.80 14.00
N SER A 196 12.74 33.52 14.70
CA SER A 196 11.37 33.73 14.24
C SER A 196 11.35 34.81 13.14
N PRO A 197 10.60 34.66 12.03
CA PRO A 197 9.61 33.60 11.74
C PRO A 197 10.16 32.37 10.97
N SER A 198 11.46 32.33 10.66
CA SER A 198 12.06 31.25 9.83
C SER A 198 11.89 29.86 10.46
N TYR A 199 12.01 29.76 11.78
CA TYR A 199 11.77 28.51 12.50
C TYR A 199 10.35 27.98 12.28
N GLU A 200 9.34 28.84 12.45
CA GLU A 200 7.93 28.48 12.33
C GLU A 200 7.60 28.02 10.91
N ILE A 201 8.15 28.68 9.90
CA ILE A 201 8.02 28.28 8.49
C ILE A 201 8.61 26.90 8.25
N VAL A 202 9.82 26.63 8.75
CA VAL A 202 10.48 25.33 8.60
C VAL A 202 9.71 24.24 9.33
N PHE A 203 9.26 24.52 10.57
CA PHE A 203 8.48 23.58 11.37
C PHE A 203 7.18 23.17 10.64
N VAL A 204 6.41 24.13 10.14
CA VAL A 204 5.18 23.87 9.37
C VAL A 204 5.51 23.10 8.09
N THR A 205 6.60 23.46 7.39
CA THR A 205 7.00 22.76 6.16
C THR A 205 7.42 21.31 6.44
N GLN A 206 8.13 21.04 7.54
CA GLN A 206 8.47 19.69 7.97
C GLN A 206 7.24 18.87 8.34
N TRP A 207 6.25 19.49 8.99
CA TRP A 207 4.98 18.84 9.31
C TRP A 207 4.19 18.48 8.04
N CYS A 208 4.09 19.40 7.07
CA CYS A 208 3.49 19.13 5.77
C CYS A 208 4.24 18.02 5.00
N SER A 209 5.57 18.03 5.04
CA SER A 209 6.40 17.01 4.39
C SER A 209 6.19 15.64 5.04
N GLY A 210 6.12 15.58 6.38
CA GLY A 210 5.74 14.39 7.12
C GLY A 210 4.37 13.87 6.68
N PHE A 211 3.35 14.73 6.66
CA PHE A 211 2.01 14.38 6.19
C PHE A 211 2.02 13.75 4.79
N VAL A 212 2.79 14.31 3.84
CA VAL A 212 2.95 13.74 2.50
C VAL A 212 3.59 12.35 2.55
N MET A 213 4.71 12.16 3.27
CA MET A 213 5.38 10.86 3.37
C MET A 213 4.49 9.77 3.98
N TYR A 214 3.73 10.10 5.04
CA TYR A 214 2.77 9.18 5.64
C TYR A 214 1.59 8.91 4.70
N SER A 215 1.07 9.94 4.01
CA SER A 215 0.00 9.79 3.00
C SER A 215 0.41 8.87 1.86
N ILE A 216 1.66 8.93 1.39
CA ILE A 216 2.19 8.01 0.36
C ILE A 216 2.18 6.57 0.86
N THR A 217 2.62 6.34 2.09
CA THR A 217 2.66 5.01 2.70
C THR A 217 1.25 4.45 2.90
N ILE A 218 0.33 5.25 3.44
CA ILE A 218 -1.08 4.88 3.64
C ILE A 218 -1.77 4.66 2.30
N GLY A 219 -1.55 5.54 1.32
CA GLY A 219 -2.12 5.43 -0.03
C GLY A 219 -1.66 4.16 -0.75
N THR A 220 -0.41 3.76 -0.57
CA THR A 220 0.09 2.48 -1.10
C THR A 220 -0.64 1.30 -0.46
N CYS A 221 -0.75 1.29 0.86
CA CYS A 221 -1.44 0.24 1.60
C CYS A 221 -2.93 0.19 1.23
N SER A 222 -3.59 1.34 1.06
CA SER A 222 -4.99 1.41 0.67
C SER A 222 -5.22 0.89 -0.76
N LEU A 223 -4.29 1.19 -1.70
CA LEU A 223 -4.28 0.64 -3.05
C LEU A 223 -4.12 -0.89 -3.05
N ALA A 224 -3.16 -1.40 -2.28
CA ALA A 224 -2.96 -2.84 -2.12
C ALA A 224 -4.23 -3.51 -1.55
N GLY A 225 -4.79 -2.93 -0.48
CA GLY A 225 -6.00 -3.44 0.16
C GLY A 225 -7.20 -3.46 -0.78
N VAL A 226 -7.49 -2.37 -1.48
CA VAL A 226 -8.67 -2.30 -2.36
C VAL A 226 -8.53 -3.24 -3.56
N PHE A 227 -7.35 -3.31 -4.18
CA PHE A 227 -7.17 -4.12 -5.37
C PHE A 227 -7.06 -5.61 -5.05
N VAL A 228 -6.23 -5.98 -4.08
CA VAL A 228 -6.01 -7.39 -3.76
C VAL A 228 -7.26 -8.01 -3.14
N LEU A 229 -7.96 -7.33 -2.23
CA LEU A 229 -9.18 -7.88 -1.64
C LEU A 229 -10.34 -7.88 -2.63
N HIS A 230 -10.41 -6.93 -3.58
CA HIS A 230 -11.34 -7.04 -4.69
C HIS A 230 -11.07 -8.30 -5.51
N ALA A 231 -9.80 -8.60 -5.82
CA ALA A 231 -9.42 -9.82 -6.51
C ALA A 231 -9.80 -11.08 -5.71
N CYS A 232 -9.54 -11.11 -4.40
CA CYS A 232 -10.00 -12.20 -3.52
C CYS A 232 -11.52 -12.38 -3.56
N GLY A 233 -12.28 -11.29 -3.58
CA GLY A 233 -13.73 -11.32 -3.74
C GLY A 233 -14.16 -11.92 -5.09
N GLN A 234 -13.51 -11.54 -6.18
CA GLN A 234 -13.78 -12.12 -7.50
C GLN A 234 -13.42 -13.62 -7.55
N LEU A 235 -12.30 -14.04 -6.96
CA LEU A 235 -11.95 -15.46 -6.85
C LEU A 235 -12.99 -16.24 -6.02
N THR A 236 -13.54 -15.63 -4.97
CA THR A 236 -14.63 -16.23 -4.19
C THR A 236 -15.90 -16.39 -5.02
N ILE A 237 -16.23 -15.40 -5.86
CA ILE A 237 -17.37 -15.50 -6.79
C ILE A 237 -17.14 -16.62 -7.81
N VAL A 238 -15.92 -16.76 -8.36
CA VAL A 238 -15.56 -17.86 -9.26
C VAL A 238 -15.81 -19.21 -8.58
N MET A 239 -15.32 -19.40 -7.34
CA MET A 239 -15.54 -20.65 -6.59
C MET A 239 -17.03 -20.93 -6.37
N ASN A 240 -17.81 -19.95 -5.90
CA ASN A 240 -19.24 -20.13 -5.64
C ASN A 240 -20.02 -20.47 -6.92
N ARG A 241 -19.72 -19.79 -8.04
CA ARG A 241 -20.37 -20.08 -9.32
C ARG A 241 -20.00 -21.48 -9.84
N LEU A 242 -18.75 -21.87 -9.64
CA LEU A 242 -18.25 -23.18 -10.03
C LEU A 242 -18.96 -24.31 -9.25
N GLU A 243 -19.10 -24.20 -7.93
CA GLU A 243 -19.84 -25.17 -7.11
C GLU A 243 -21.34 -25.24 -7.48
N ASN A 244 -21.97 -24.09 -7.72
CA ASN A 244 -23.38 -24.02 -8.10
C ASN A 244 -23.67 -24.56 -9.51
N SER A 245 -22.71 -24.44 -10.43
CA SER A 245 -22.86 -24.90 -11.82
C SER A 245 -23.10 -26.41 -11.89
N VAL A 246 -22.40 -27.19 -11.06
CA VAL A 246 -22.45 -28.66 -11.06
C VAL A 246 -23.72 -29.17 -10.37
N THR A 247 -24.16 -28.49 -9.31
CA THR A 247 -25.45 -28.79 -8.66
C THR A 247 -26.62 -28.58 -9.61
N SER A 248 -26.52 -27.57 -10.48
CA SER A 248 -27.56 -27.22 -11.45
C SER A 248 -27.52 -28.07 -12.73
N SER A 249 -26.35 -28.60 -13.10
CA SER A 249 -26.17 -29.51 -14.25
C SER A 249 -27.10 -30.72 -14.20
N LYS A 250 -27.43 -31.22 -13.00
CA LYS A 250 -28.39 -32.33 -12.80
C LYS A 250 -29.83 -32.04 -13.29
N LYS A 251 -30.15 -30.79 -13.66
CA LYS A 251 -31.51 -30.33 -14.03
C LYS A 251 -31.59 -29.62 -15.38
N SER A 252 -30.49 -29.40 -16.09
CA SER A 252 -30.44 -28.55 -17.30
C SER A 252 -29.83 -29.27 -18.50
N SER A 253 -30.10 -28.78 -19.72
CA SER A 253 -29.46 -29.24 -20.96
C SER A 253 -27.95 -28.96 -20.97
N ASP A 254 -27.18 -29.81 -21.67
CA ASP A 254 -25.72 -29.71 -21.80
C ASP A 254 -25.27 -28.32 -22.29
N ASP A 255 -25.96 -27.73 -23.29
CA ASP A 255 -25.66 -26.39 -23.82
C ASP A 255 -25.74 -25.26 -22.77
N MET A 256 -26.56 -25.43 -21.73
CA MET A 256 -26.66 -24.42 -20.65
C MET A 256 -25.47 -24.50 -19.69
N PHE A 257 -24.90 -25.70 -19.50
CA PHE A 257 -23.76 -25.91 -18.65
C PHE A 257 -22.46 -25.44 -19.32
N GLU A 258 -22.26 -25.75 -20.61
CA GLU A 258 -21.12 -25.26 -21.41
C GLU A 258 -21.02 -23.73 -21.35
N ASN A 259 -22.14 -23.03 -21.55
CA ASN A 259 -22.19 -21.57 -21.48
C ASN A 259 -21.82 -21.03 -20.08
N ARG A 260 -22.33 -21.65 -19.01
CA ARG A 260 -22.00 -21.24 -17.63
C ARG A 260 -20.53 -21.48 -17.28
N LEU A 261 -19.97 -22.60 -17.71
CA LEU A 261 -18.56 -22.90 -17.49
C LEU A 261 -17.67 -21.89 -18.25
N SER A 262 -18.04 -21.54 -19.49
CA SER A 262 -17.36 -20.50 -20.26
C SER A 262 -17.36 -19.15 -19.52
N GLU A 263 -18.51 -18.72 -18.98
CA GLU A 263 -18.59 -17.48 -18.17
C GLU A 263 -17.69 -17.52 -16.93
N ILE A 264 -17.60 -18.67 -16.25
CA ILE A 264 -16.75 -18.85 -15.06
C ILE A 264 -15.26 -18.77 -15.44
N VAL A 265 -14.87 -19.43 -16.52
CA VAL A 265 -13.48 -19.38 -17.03
C VAL A 265 -13.11 -17.97 -17.45
N GLU A 266 -13.99 -17.25 -18.16
CA GLU A 266 -13.76 -15.86 -18.53
C GLU A 266 -13.60 -14.96 -17.30
N LEU A 267 -14.46 -15.12 -16.29
CA LEU A 267 -14.35 -14.38 -15.03
C LEU A 267 -13.03 -14.67 -14.30
N HIS A 268 -12.62 -15.93 -14.25
CA HIS A 268 -11.35 -16.34 -13.64
C HIS A 268 -10.16 -15.73 -14.38
N LEU A 269 -10.09 -15.86 -15.72
CA LEU A 269 -9.02 -15.28 -16.54
C LEU A 269 -8.96 -13.77 -16.41
N ARG A 270 -10.11 -13.09 -16.39
CA ARG A 270 -10.19 -11.64 -16.18
C ARG A 270 -9.66 -11.24 -14.80
N THR A 271 -9.97 -12.02 -13.78
CA THR A 271 -9.47 -11.83 -12.41
C THR A 271 -7.95 -12.04 -12.33
N LEU A 272 -7.42 -13.09 -12.94
CA LEU A 272 -5.98 -13.34 -13.02
C LEU A 272 -5.25 -12.21 -13.76
N GLY A 273 -5.80 -11.74 -14.89
CA GLY A 273 -5.25 -10.60 -15.61
C GLY A 273 -5.27 -9.31 -14.79
N PHE A 274 -6.26 -9.12 -13.92
CA PHE A 274 -6.28 -8.02 -12.95
C PHE A 274 -5.21 -8.19 -11.87
N ILE A 275 -5.07 -9.39 -11.27
CA ILE A 275 -4.03 -9.70 -10.29
C ILE A 275 -2.63 -9.43 -10.86
N PHE A 276 -2.35 -9.85 -12.10
CA PHE A 276 -1.07 -9.59 -12.76
C PHE A 276 -0.78 -8.10 -12.92
N ARG A 277 -1.80 -7.29 -13.26
CA ARG A 277 -1.65 -5.82 -13.32
C ARG A 277 -1.36 -5.22 -11.94
N VAL A 278 -2.03 -5.71 -10.90
CA VAL A 278 -1.85 -5.27 -9.52
C VAL A 278 -0.45 -5.64 -9.01
N GLU A 279 -0.01 -6.88 -9.26
CA GLU A 279 1.34 -7.35 -8.95
C GLU A 279 2.39 -6.43 -9.58
N ARG A 280 2.26 -6.12 -10.86
CA ARG A 280 3.18 -5.21 -11.57
C ARG A 280 3.20 -3.77 -11.01
N ILE A 281 2.11 -3.29 -10.42
CA ILE A 281 2.06 -1.96 -9.80
C ILE A 281 2.75 -1.99 -8.43
N LEU A 282 2.54 -3.07 -7.68
CA LEU A 282 3.00 -3.21 -6.31
C LEU A 282 4.41 -3.80 -6.21
N ASN A 283 4.93 -4.48 -7.24
CA ASN A 283 6.17 -5.26 -7.19
C ASN A 283 7.36 -4.45 -6.65
N GLU A 284 7.69 -3.33 -7.30
CA GLU A 284 8.81 -2.50 -6.90
C GLU A 284 8.52 -1.73 -5.60
N VAL A 285 7.26 -1.35 -5.39
CA VAL A 285 6.84 -0.61 -4.19
C VAL A 285 6.92 -1.49 -2.94
N CYS A 286 6.55 -2.76 -3.04
CA CYS A 286 6.65 -3.76 -1.98
C CYS A 286 8.11 -4.13 -1.69
N LEU A 287 9.00 -4.13 -2.69
CA LEU A 287 10.44 -4.28 -2.43
C LEU A 287 10.98 -3.12 -1.58
N ILE A 288 10.63 -1.89 -1.95
CA ILE A 288 11.00 -0.69 -1.20
C ILE A 288 10.41 -0.73 0.22
N GLU A 289 9.18 -1.19 0.38
CA GLU A 289 8.55 -1.42 1.70
C GLU A 289 9.34 -2.44 2.52
N PHE A 290 9.70 -3.59 1.94
CA PHE A 290 10.42 -4.66 2.63
C PHE A 290 11.79 -4.19 3.15
N VAL A 291 12.60 -3.64 2.26
CA VAL A 291 13.96 -3.18 2.60
C VAL A 291 13.89 -1.99 3.54
N GLY A 292 13.03 -1.02 3.23
CA GLY A 292 12.88 0.20 4.02
C GLY A 292 12.34 -0.06 5.42
N CYS A 293 11.32 -0.91 5.57
CA CYS A 293 10.81 -1.28 6.90
C CYS A 293 11.86 -2.07 7.70
N THR A 294 12.61 -2.98 7.08
CA THR A 294 13.70 -3.71 7.77
C THR A 294 14.73 -2.75 8.38
N LEU A 295 15.19 -1.77 7.59
CA LEU A 295 16.13 -0.74 8.05
C LEU A 295 15.51 0.16 9.12
N ASN A 296 14.31 0.67 8.88
CA ASN A 296 13.65 1.60 9.81
C ASN A 296 13.30 0.92 11.15
N ILE A 297 12.83 -0.34 11.15
CA ILE A 297 12.57 -1.11 12.38
C ILE A 297 13.86 -1.31 13.17
N CYS A 298 14.97 -1.63 12.50
CA CYS A 298 16.28 -1.76 13.14
C CYS A 298 16.71 -0.45 13.84
N PHE A 299 16.70 0.68 13.13
CA PHE A 299 17.09 1.97 13.70
C PHE A 299 16.14 2.44 14.80
N LEU A 300 14.82 2.28 14.61
CA LEU A 300 13.82 2.64 15.63
C LEU A 300 13.97 1.79 16.88
N GLY A 301 14.25 0.49 16.76
CA GLY A 301 14.50 -0.37 17.90
C GLY A 301 15.74 0.06 18.69
N TYR A 302 16.81 0.45 18.00
CA TYR A 302 18.00 1.00 18.65
C TYR A 302 17.73 2.34 19.36
N TYR A 303 16.99 3.27 18.73
CA TYR A 303 16.64 4.54 19.35
C TYR A 303 15.73 4.35 20.56
N PHE A 304 14.76 3.43 20.47
CA PHE A 304 13.89 3.07 21.58
C PHE A 304 14.70 2.62 22.79
N MET A 305 15.65 1.67 22.62
CA MET A 305 16.49 1.20 23.72
C MET A 305 17.36 2.32 24.29
N THR A 306 17.99 3.12 23.42
CA THR A 306 18.90 4.19 23.85
C THR A 306 18.20 5.26 24.68
N GLU A 307 17.02 5.72 24.25
CA GLU A 307 16.28 6.76 24.99
C GLU A 307 15.57 6.20 26.23
N PHE A 308 15.22 4.90 26.22
CA PHE A 308 14.71 4.21 27.41
C PHE A 308 15.75 4.18 28.52
N GLU A 309 17.01 3.86 28.19
CA GLU A 309 18.13 3.90 29.16
C GLU A 309 18.40 5.31 29.70
N ARG A 310 18.12 6.36 28.91
CA ARG A 310 18.26 7.77 29.31
C ARG A 310 17.08 8.32 30.12
N ALA A 311 16.04 7.52 30.33
CA ALA A 311 14.79 7.93 30.96
C ALA A 311 14.10 9.14 30.29
N ASP A 312 14.31 9.34 28.97
CA ASP A 312 13.53 10.31 28.19
C ASP A 312 12.20 9.66 27.78
N THR A 313 11.18 9.85 28.62
CA THR A 313 9.84 9.27 28.44
C THR A 313 9.22 9.65 27.09
N ILE A 314 9.40 10.90 26.64
CA ILE A 314 8.69 11.39 25.46
C ILE A 314 9.32 10.84 24.18
N ALA A 315 10.66 10.85 24.10
CA ALA A 315 11.36 10.23 22.99
C ALA A 315 11.12 8.71 22.94
N THR A 316 11.15 8.04 24.11
CA THR A 316 10.87 6.60 24.23
C THR A 316 9.48 6.24 23.70
N VAL A 317 8.43 6.95 24.16
CA VAL A 317 7.05 6.72 23.68
C VAL A 317 6.95 6.96 22.19
N THR A 318 7.56 8.04 21.68
CA THR A 318 7.53 8.37 20.25
C THR A 318 8.16 7.26 19.40
N TYR A 319 9.35 6.78 19.78
CA TYR A 319 10.02 5.69 19.05
C TYR A 319 9.26 4.37 19.16
N CYS A 320 8.62 4.08 20.30
CA CYS A 320 7.74 2.92 20.46
C CYS A 320 6.53 2.99 19.51
N VAL A 321 5.83 4.12 19.45
CA VAL A 321 4.68 4.31 18.53
C VAL A 321 5.11 4.16 17.08
N LEU A 322 6.26 4.74 16.69
CA LEU A 322 6.80 4.57 15.34
C LEU A 322 7.15 3.11 15.04
N LEU A 323 7.83 2.41 15.96
CA LEU A 323 8.22 1.01 15.80
C LEU A 323 6.99 0.11 15.57
N VAL A 324 5.96 0.31 16.38
CA VAL A 324 4.66 -0.36 16.24
C VAL A 324 4.05 -0.04 14.87
N SER A 325 4.07 1.23 14.45
CA SER A 325 3.49 1.66 13.18
C SER A 325 4.15 1.03 11.95
N PHE A 326 5.49 1.02 11.88
CA PHE A 326 6.22 0.37 10.77
C PHE A 326 6.04 -1.14 10.78
N THR A 327 6.01 -1.77 11.96
CA THR A 327 5.78 -3.21 12.09
C THR A 327 4.38 -3.60 11.61
N PHE A 328 3.35 -2.84 12.00
CA PHE A 328 1.99 -3.06 11.50
C PHE A 328 1.87 -2.81 10.00
N ASN A 329 2.58 -1.81 9.47
CA ASN A 329 2.56 -1.52 8.05
C ASN A 329 3.04 -2.72 7.22
N ILE A 330 4.24 -3.24 7.51
CA ILE A 330 4.77 -4.41 6.78
C ILE A 330 3.92 -5.67 7.01
N PHE A 331 3.38 -5.85 8.23
CA PHE A 331 2.45 -6.95 8.53
C PHE A 331 1.22 -6.92 7.62
N ILE A 332 0.63 -5.74 7.40
CA ILE A 332 -0.54 -5.59 6.53
C ILE A 332 -0.24 -6.02 5.09
N PHE A 333 0.90 -5.62 4.52
CA PHE A 333 1.29 -6.07 3.17
C PHE A 333 1.43 -7.58 3.08
N CYS A 334 2.07 -8.20 4.07
CA CYS A 334 2.21 -9.65 4.12
C CYS A 334 0.87 -10.37 4.34
N TYR A 335 -0.01 -9.81 5.16
CA TYR A 335 -1.37 -10.33 5.37
C TYR A 335 -2.18 -10.31 4.08
N ILE A 336 -2.15 -9.20 3.34
CA ILE A 336 -2.88 -9.06 2.07
C ILE A 336 -2.32 -10.04 1.02
N GLY A 337 -0.99 -10.15 0.91
CA GLY A 337 -0.33 -11.08 -0.02
C GLY A 337 -0.60 -12.55 0.29
N GLU A 338 -0.55 -12.93 1.57
CA GLU A 338 -0.90 -14.27 2.03
C GLU A 338 -2.37 -14.59 1.71
N THR A 339 -3.28 -13.66 2.01
CA THR A 339 -4.71 -13.83 1.75
C THR A 339 -4.96 -14.10 0.27
N LEU A 340 -4.32 -13.35 -0.64
CA LEU A 340 -4.44 -13.59 -2.08
C LEU A 340 -3.94 -14.97 -2.48
N THR A 341 -2.77 -15.35 -1.97
CA THR A 341 -2.12 -16.62 -2.30
C THR A 341 -2.98 -17.80 -1.83
N GLN A 342 -3.57 -17.70 -0.63
CA GLN A 342 -4.50 -18.70 -0.11
C GLN A 342 -5.79 -18.79 -0.91
N GLN A 343 -6.37 -17.64 -1.29
CA GLN A 343 -7.58 -17.61 -2.13
C GLN A 343 -7.31 -18.22 -3.52
N GLY A 344 -6.17 -17.90 -4.14
CA GLY A 344 -5.77 -18.49 -5.42
C GLY A 344 -5.65 -20.02 -5.36
N LYS A 345 -4.99 -20.55 -4.32
CA LYS A 345 -4.89 -22.00 -4.09
C LYS A 345 -6.26 -22.64 -3.88
N LYS A 346 -7.15 -21.97 -3.16
CA LYS A 346 -8.51 -22.47 -2.88
C LYS A 346 -9.32 -22.64 -4.15
N VAL A 347 -9.14 -21.80 -5.17
CA VAL A 347 -9.82 -21.97 -6.47
C VAL A 347 -9.47 -23.32 -7.10
N GLY A 348 -8.19 -23.71 -7.09
CA GLY A 348 -7.75 -25.01 -7.60
C GLY A 348 -8.35 -26.18 -6.81
N SER A 349 -8.36 -26.09 -5.48
CA SER A 349 -8.99 -27.10 -4.63
C SER A 349 -10.49 -27.23 -4.87
N THR A 350 -11.22 -26.11 -4.98
CA THR A 350 -12.66 -26.13 -5.28
C THR A 350 -12.92 -26.72 -6.67
N ALA A 351 -12.13 -26.36 -7.67
CA ALA A 351 -12.24 -26.92 -9.01
C ALA A 351 -12.01 -28.44 -9.05
N TYR A 352 -11.06 -28.93 -8.26
CA TYR A 352 -10.75 -30.36 -8.16
C TYR A 352 -11.85 -31.16 -7.44
N MET A 353 -12.44 -30.60 -6.38
CA MET A 353 -13.43 -31.26 -5.53
C MET A 353 -14.84 -31.37 -6.14
N ILE A 354 -15.03 -30.77 -7.31
CA ILE A 354 -16.29 -30.86 -8.05
C ILE A 354 -16.52 -32.27 -8.57
N GLU A 355 -17.78 -32.67 -8.71
CA GLU A 355 -18.19 -33.94 -9.31
C GLU A 355 -17.92 -34.01 -10.83
N TRP A 356 -16.68 -33.72 -11.26
CA TRP A 356 -16.27 -33.58 -12.66
C TRP A 356 -16.49 -34.86 -13.47
N TYR A 357 -16.46 -36.02 -12.82
CA TYR A 357 -16.75 -37.33 -13.42
C TYR A 357 -18.21 -37.50 -13.84
N LYS A 358 -19.11 -36.58 -13.42
CA LYS A 358 -20.52 -36.56 -13.83
C LYS A 358 -20.77 -35.59 -14.99
N LEU A 359 -19.75 -34.86 -15.44
CA LEU A 359 -19.88 -33.88 -16.52
C LEU A 359 -19.70 -34.54 -17.90
N PRO A 360 -20.37 -34.03 -18.95
CA PRO A 360 -20.11 -34.42 -20.33
C PRO A 360 -18.63 -34.24 -20.72
N GLY A 361 -18.14 -35.07 -21.65
CA GLY A 361 -16.71 -35.08 -22.02
C GLY A 361 -16.17 -33.76 -22.63
N LYS A 362 -17.03 -32.92 -23.22
CA LYS A 362 -16.66 -31.59 -23.74
C LYS A 362 -16.45 -30.60 -22.60
N ASP A 363 -17.32 -30.63 -21.59
CA ASP A 363 -17.29 -29.80 -20.38
C ASP A 363 -16.08 -30.07 -19.49
N ALA A 364 -15.67 -31.34 -19.39
CA ALA A 364 -14.48 -31.73 -18.65
C ALA A 364 -13.21 -31.00 -19.12
N ARG A 365 -13.13 -30.60 -20.41
CA ARG A 365 -11.97 -29.88 -20.96
C ARG A 365 -11.87 -28.45 -20.43
N GLY A 366 -12.98 -27.75 -20.24
CA GLY A 366 -12.99 -26.40 -19.66
C GLY A 366 -12.50 -26.39 -18.21
N LEU A 367 -12.85 -27.44 -17.45
CA LEU A 367 -12.37 -27.63 -16.09
C LEU A 367 -10.87 -27.94 -16.03
N ILE A 368 -10.35 -28.74 -16.97
CA ILE A 368 -8.90 -29.00 -17.08
C ILE A 368 -8.14 -27.69 -17.33
N LEU A 369 -8.65 -26.82 -18.21
CA LEU A 369 -8.03 -25.52 -18.47
C LEU A 369 -8.05 -24.63 -17.21
N LEU A 370 -9.16 -24.62 -16.48
CA LEU A 370 -9.26 -23.90 -15.21
C LEU A 370 -8.23 -24.42 -14.19
N LEU A 371 -8.15 -25.74 -14.00
CA LEU A 371 -7.17 -26.38 -13.12
C LEU A 371 -5.72 -26.06 -13.54
N ALA A 372 -5.42 -26.13 -14.84
CA ALA A 372 -4.10 -25.77 -15.36
C ALA A 372 -3.72 -24.32 -15.03
N MET A 373 -4.68 -23.39 -15.14
CA MET A 373 -4.47 -21.98 -14.79
C MET A 373 -4.30 -21.75 -13.28
N THR A 374 -4.93 -22.56 -12.43
CA THR A 374 -4.75 -22.45 -10.96
C THR A 374 -3.35 -22.84 -10.48
N ASN A 375 -2.58 -23.58 -11.30
CA ASN A 375 -1.17 -23.85 -11.01
C ASN A 375 -0.28 -22.61 -11.19
N TYR A 376 -0.78 -21.53 -11.81
CA TYR A 376 -0.07 -20.27 -11.91
C TYR A 376 -0.15 -19.52 -10.57
N PRO A 377 0.97 -19.10 -9.98
CA PRO A 377 0.98 -18.51 -8.65
C PRO A 377 0.20 -17.20 -8.62
N CYS A 378 -0.88 -17.16 -7.84
CA CYS A 378 -1.60 -15.93 -7.48
C CYS A 378 -0.93 -15.25 -6.28
N SER A 379 0.32 -14.83 -6.44
CA SER A 379 1.10 -14.19 -5.38
C SER A 379 1.50 -12.77 -5.76
N ILE A 380 1.60 -11.90 -4.75
CA ILE A 380 2.26 -10.60 -4.89
C ILE A 380 3.70 -10.77 -4.46
N THR A 381 4.65 -10.30 -5.27
CA THR A 381 6.07 -10.43 -4.98
C THR A 381 6.71 -9.08 -4.67
N ALA A 382 7.70 -9.08 -3.78
CA ALA A 382 8.59 -7.96 -3.53
C ALA A 382 9.80 -8.09 -4.47
N GLY A 383 9.84 -7.29 -5.53
CA GLY A 383 10.99 -7.25 -6.45
C GLY A 383 11.25 -8.55 -7.21
N LYS A 384 10.26 -9.46 -7.29
CA LYS A 384 10.43 -10.87 -7.74
C LYS A 384 11.44 -11.69 -6.93
N MET A 385 11.86 -11.19 -5.76
CA MET A 385 12.82 -11.87 -4.89
C MET A 385 12.13 -12.70 -3.80
N ALA A 386 11.03 -12.18 -3.25
CA ALA A 386 10.29 -12.83 -2.17
C ALA A 386 8.77 -12.65 -2.37
N GLU A 387 7.99 -13.67 -2.04
CA GLU A 387 6.53 -13.57 -2.00
C GLU A 387 6.08 -12.89 -0.71
N LEU A 388 5.03 -12.07 -0.79
CA LEU A 388 4.40 -11.49 0.40
C LEU A 388 3.64 -12.57 1.16
N SER A 389 4.18 -12.97 2.32
CA SER A 389 3.63 -14.03 3.17
C SER A 389 3.95 -13.77 4.64
N TYR A 390 3.29 -14.51 5.55
CA TYR A 390 3.65 -14.48 6.97
C TYR A 390 5.10 -14.92 7.22
N SER A 391 5.61 -15.86 6.42
CA SER A 391 7.01 -16.29 6.50
C SER A 391 7.98 -15.14 6.20
N SER A 392 7.70 -14.38 5.14
CA SER A 392 8.50 -13.20 4.75
C SER A 392 8.45 -12.09 5.80
N PHE A 393 7.30 -11.87 6.46
CA PHE A 393 7.18 -10.96 7.60
C PHE A 393 8.11 -11.36 8.76
N CYS A 394 8.08 -12.64 9.16
CA CYS A 394 8.99 -13.16 10.18
C CYS A 394 10.45 -13.01 9.77
N GLY A 395 10.76 -13.20 8.49
CA GLY A 395 12.09 -12.93 7.91
C GLY A 395 12.53 -11.48 8.14
N VAL A 396 11.69 -10.50 7.77
CA VAL A 396 11.95 -9.07 7.98
C VAL A 396 12.25 -8.75 9.45
N LEU A 397 11.42 -9.25 10.38
CA LEU A 397 11.64 -9.01 11.80
C LEU A 397 12.93 -9.65 12.32
N LYS A 398 13.23 -10.89 11.92
CA LYS A 398 14.49 -11.56 12.29
C LYS A 398 15.71 -10.81 11.78
N THR A 399 15.68 -10.36 10.52
CA THR A 399 16.77 -9.58 9.93
C THR A 399 16.93 -8.22 10.63
N ALA A 400 15.83 -7.52 10.92
CA ALA A 400 15.87 -6.25 11.65
C ALA A 400 16.45 -6.41 13.07
N MET A 401 16.04 -7.45 13.80
CA MET A 401 16.59 -7.78 15.12
C MET A 401 18.08 -8.18 15.05
N GLY A 402 18.47 -8.93 14.01
CA GLY A 402 19.87 -9.29 13.77
C GLY A 402 20.74 -8.06 13.55
N TYR A 403 20.31 -7.14 12.69
CA TYR A 403 21.01 -5.86 12.48
C TYR A 403 21.01 -4.96 13.71
N LEU A 404 19.94 -4.96 14.50
CA LEU A 404 19.89 -4.22 15.77
C LEU A 404 20.94 -4.75 16.75
N ASN A 405 21.07 -6.07 16.87
CA ASN A 405 22.08 -6.68 17.74
C ASN A 405 23.50 -6.33 17.28
N LEU A 406 23.76 -6.39 15.97
CA LEU A 406 25.05 -5.98 15.40
C LEU A 406 25.34 -4.50 15.69
N LEU A 407 24.37 -3.62 15.47
CA LEU A 407 24.52 -2.19 15.71
C LEU A 407 24.77 -1.90 17.20
N ARG A 408 24.13 -2.64 18.10
CA ARG A 408 24.39 -2.56 19.54
C ARG A 408 25.82 -2.98 19.89
N THR A 409 26.33 -4.07 19.32
CA THR A 409 27.71 -4.55 19.56
C THR A 409 28.79 -3.64 18.99
N VAL A 410 28.51 -2.93 17.90
CA VAL A 410 29.50 -2.03 17.27
C VAL A 410 29.52 -0.64 17.91
N VAL A 411 28.40 -0.20 18.49
CA VAL A 411 28.27 1.15 19.08
C VAL A 411 28.52 1.18 20.59
N LEU A 412 28.24 0.08 21.31
CA LEU A 412 28.73 -0.16 22.67
C LEU A 412 30.19 -0.59 22.62
#